data_AF-A0A537VFJ9-F1
#
_entry.id   AF-A0A537VFJ9-F1
#
_cell.length_a   1.000
_cell.length_b   1.000
_cell.length_c   1.000
_cell.angle_alpha   90.00
_cell.angle_beta   90.00
_cell.angle_gamma   90.00
#
_symmetry.space_group_name_H-M   'P 1'
#
loop_
_entity.id
_entity.type
_entity.pdbx_description
1 polymer ?
#
loop_
_entity_poly.entity_id
_entity_poly.type
_entity_poly.pdbx_seq_one_letter_code
_entity_poly.pdbx_strand_id
1 'polypeptide(L)' 'MSPNNIYRNNAQDCLRMAQAAEDERDKPFWLTLAQSWLRLAEHAARGGDEVETHEFPVASDTH' A
#
# COMPACT_ATOMS: atom_id res chain seq x y z
N MET A 1 1.30 9.16 12.62
CA MET A 1 1.25 9.33 11.15
C MET A 1 0.20 8.39 10.59
N SER A 2 -0.59 8.79 9.58
CA SER A 2 -1.59 7.90 8.97
C SER A 2 -0.93 6.88 8.02
N PRO A 3 -1.49 5.68 7.84
CA PRO A 3 -0.96 4.68 6.91
C PRO A 3 -0.78 5.23 5.49
N ASN A 4 -1.75 6.02 5.01
CA ASN A 4 -1.65 6.74 3.74
C ASN A 4 -0.38 7.62 3.63
N ASN A 5 -0.07 8.40 4.67
CA ASN A 5 1.14 9.24 4.69
C ASN A 5 2.42 8.38 4.70
N ILE A 6 2.45 7.30 5.49
CA ILE A 6 3.59 6.35 5.52
C ILE A 6 3.85 5.78 4.12
N TYR A 7 2.80 5.30 3.44
CA TYR A 7 2.92 4.73 2.11
C TYR A 7 3.37 5.76 1.07
N ARG A 8 2.86 7.00 1.14
CA ARG A 8 3.31 8.09 0.25
C ARG A 8 4.78 8.44 0.45
N ASN A 9 5.25 8.49 1.69
CA ASN A 9 6.66 8.75 1.99
C ASN A 9 7.55 7.62 1.45
N ASN A 10 7.19 6.35 1.68
CA ASN A 10 7.93 5.22 1.12
C ASN A 10 7.97 5.24 -0.42
N ALA A 11 6.88 5.64 -1.09
CA ALA A 11 6.85 5.80 -2.54
C ALA A 11 7.83 6.89 -3.00
N GLN A 12 7.86 8.04 -2.34
CA GLN A 12 8.82 9.10 -2.62
C GLN A 12 10.27 8.65 -2.42
N ASP A 13 10.54 7.88 -1.38
CA ASP A 13 11.88 7.34 -1.11
C ASP A 13 12.32 6.40 -2.22
N CYS A 14 11.44 5.52 -2.69
CA CYS A 14 11.72 4.66 -3.83
C CYS A 14 11.99 5.46 -5.10
N LEU A 15 11.26 6.55 -5.35
CA LEU A 15 11.52 7.44 -6.49
C LEU A 15 12.89 8.11 -6.39
N ARG A 16 13.31 8.52 -5.19
CA ARG A 16 14.66 9.07 -4.96
C ARG A 16 15.73 8.01 -5.22
N MET A 17 15.51 6.76 -4.80
CA MET A 17 16.43 5.66 -5.10
C MET A 17 16.52 5.37 -6.60
N ALA A 18 15.39 5.40 -7.33
CA ALA A 18 15.38 5.22 -8.77
C ALA A 18 16.18 6.33 -9.50
N GLN A 19 16.11 7.57 -9.01
CA GLN A 19 16.87 8.70 -9.58
C GLN A 19 18.36 8.62 -9.25
N ALA A 20 18.70 8.13 -8.06
CA ALA A 20 20.08 7.99 -7.59
C ALA A 20 20.77 6.69 -8.05
N ALA A 21 20.04 5.75 -8.64
CA ALA A 21 20.59 4.47 -9.07
C ALA A 21 21.63 4.66 -10.20
N GLU A 22 22.88 4.30 -9.90
CA GLU A 22 23.99 4.30 -10.87
C GLU A 22 23.80 3.19 -11.92
N ASP A 23 23.27 2.04 -11.50
CA ASP A 23 22.91 0.94 -12.39
C ASP A 23 21.49 1.11 -12.92
N GLU A 24 21.35 1.21 -14.24
CA GLU A 24 20.05 1.36 -14.88
C GLU A 24 19.14 0.14 -14.68
N ARG A 25 19.71 -1.03 -14.34
CA ARG A 25 18.96 -2.26 -14.06
C ARG A 25 18.21 -2.20 -12.73
N ASP A 26 18.61 -1.33 -11.81
CA ASP A 26 17.94 -1.16 -10.52
C ASP A 26 16.77 -0.18 -10.61
N LYS A 27 16.76 0.71 -11.61
CA LYS A 27 15.69 1.70 -11.80
C LYS A 27 14.30 1.05 -11.91
N PRO A 28 14.08 -0.01 -12.71
CA PRO A 28 12.78 -0.68 -12.80
C PRO A 28 12.30 -1.27 -11.47
N PHE A 29 13.20 -1.79 -10.64
CA PHE A 29 12.87 -2.33 -9.32
C PHE A 29 12.30 -1.23 -8.42
N TRP A 30 13.02 -0.12 -8.28
CA TRP A 30 12.60 1.00 -7.45
C TRP A 30 11.29 1.64 -7.92
N LEU A 31 11.10 1.77 -9.24
CA LEU A 31 9.85 2.29 -9.81
C LEU A 31 8.67 1.35 -9.53
N THR A 32 8.86 0.04 -9.67
CA THR A 32 7.83 -0.96 -9.38
C THR A 32 7.43 -0.95 -7.90
N LEU A 33 8.42 -0.78 -7.01
CA LEU A 33 8.19 -0.69 -5.58
C LEU A 33 7.44 0.59 -5.20
N ALA A 34 7.83 1.74 -5.78
CA ALA A 34 7.12 3.01 -5.63
C ALA A 34 5.64 2.89 -6.03
N GLN A 35 5.37 2.25 -7.18
CA GLN A 35 4.01 2.05 -7.65
C GLN A 35 3.18 1.14 -6.71
N SER A 36 3.82 0.15 -6.10
CA SER A 36 3.16 -0.71 -5.11
C SER A 36 2.78 0.05 -3.83
N TRP A 37 3.65 0.93 -3.36
CA TRP A 37 3.34 1.82 -2.24
C TRP A 37 2.20 2.81 -2.57
N LEU A 38 2.17 3.37 -3.78
CA LEU A 38 1.09 4.26 -4.18
C LEU A 38 -0.27 3.55 -4.20
N ARG A 39 -0.33 2.31 -4.69
CA ARG A 39 -1.55 1.50 -4.60
C ARG A 39 -1.98 1.33 -3.15
N LEU A 40 -1.08 1.00 -2.23
CA LEU A 40 -1.42 0.89 -0.80
C LEU A 40 -1.88 2.21 -0.21
N ALA A 41 -1.25 3.33 -0.57
CA ALA A 41 -1.64 4.68 -0.14
C ALA A 41 -3.08 5.00 -0.57
N GLU A 42 -3.41 4.69 -1.82
CA GLU A 42 -4.74 4.84 -2.35
C GLU A 42 -5.76 3.96 -1.64
N HIS A 43 -5.45 2.68 -1.40
CA HIS A 43 -6.33 1.79 -0.64
C HIS A 43 -6.53 2.29 0.79
N ALA A 44 -5.48 2.76 1.47
CA ALA A 44 -5.59 3.32 2.82
C ALA A 44 -6.34 4.66 2.87
N ALA A 45 -6.32 5.43 1.79
CA ALA A 45 -7.13 6.65 1.67
C ALA A 45 -8.62 6.35 1.45
N ARG A 46 -8.94 5.21 0.81
CA ARG A 46 -10.30 4.74 0.55
C ARG A 46 -10.88 3.91 1.70
N GLY A 47 -10.09 3.02 2.30
CA GLY A 47 -10.46 2.09 3.36
C GLY A 47 -10.44 2.67 4.78
N GLY A 48 -10.44 3.99 4.91
CA GLY A 48 -10.84 4.65 6.15
C GLY A 48 -12.34 4.52 6.45
N ASP A 49 -13.15 4.07 5.48
CA ASP A 49 -14.60 3.90 5.60
C ASP A 49 -15.08 2.43 5.65
N GLU A 50 -14.29 1.45 5.24
CA GLU A 50 -14.75 0.05 5.17
C GLU A 50 -13.67 -0.93 5.65
N VAL A 51 -13.49 -0.97 6.96
CA VAL A 51 -13.18 -2.23 7.65
C VAL A 51 -14.49 -2.67 8.31
N GLU A 52 -15.51 -2.94 7.48
CA GLU A 52 -16.59 -3.80 7.92
C GLU A 52 -16.03 -5.21 7.87
N THR A 53 -15.53 -5.64 9.02
CA THR A 53 -15.44 -7.03 9.42
C THR A 53 -16.65 -7.75 8.85
N HIS A 54 -16.45 -8.53 7.80
CA HIS A 54 -17.32 -9.67 7.52
C HIS A 54 -17.16 -10.62 8.72
N GLU A 55 -17.87 -10.30 9.80
CA GLU A 55 -18.27 -11.23 10.84
C GLU A 55 -18.95 -12.38 10.09
N PHE A 56 -18.32 -13.54 10.11
CA PHE A 56 -18.95 -14.78 9.66
C PHE A 56 -20.24 -14.93 10.47
N PRO A 57 -21.44 -14.99 9.84
CA PRO A 57 -22.61 -15.37 10.58
C PRO A 57 -22.44 -16.84 10.94
N VAL A 58 -22.12 -17.10 12.21
CA VAL A 58 -22.25 -18.42 12.81
C VAL A 58 -23.72 -18.79 12.62
N ALA A 59 -23.97 -19.71 11.69
CA ALA A 59 -25.30 -20.26 11.50
C ALA A 59 -25.71 -20.92 12.83
N SER A 60 -26.65 -20.27 13.51
CA SER A 60 -27.23 -20.71 14.77
C SER A 60 -27.79 -22.11 14.63
N ASP A 61 -27.37 -22.99 15.53
CA ASP A 61 -28.08 -24.21 15.89
C ASP A 61 -29.57 -23.91 16.05
N THR A 62 -30.40 -24.61 15.28
CA THR A 62 -31.84 -24.66 15.50
C THR A 62 -32.20 -26.04 16.04
N HIS A 63 -32.85 -26.01 17.20
CA HIS A 63 -33.35 -27.11 18.02
C HIS A 63 -34.29 -28.06 17.28
#